data_AF-A0A7J8NNE8-F1
#
_entry.id   AF-A0A7J8NNE8-F1
#
_cell.length_a   1.000
_cell.length_b   1.000
_cell.length_c   1.000
_cell.angle_alpha   90.00
_cell.angle_beta   90.00
_cell.angle_gamma   90.00
#
_symmetry.space_group_name_H-M   'P 1'
#
loop_
_entity.id
_entity.type
_entity.pdbx_description
1 polymer ?
#
loop_
_entity_poly.entity_id
_entity_poly.type
_entity_poly.pdbx_seq_one_letter_code
_entity_poly.pdbx_strand_id
1 'polypeptide(L)'
;MHQSDGIFEPTKWIDLKVGDIVKVEKDEFFPADLILLSSSYEEAICYVETMNLDGETNLKLKGASDVTSSLHDDASFQDFKATIRCEDPNANLYSFVGSLELGDEQYPLSPQQLLLRDSKLRNTDYIFGVVIFTGRDTKVIQNSTDPPSKRSKIEKRMDNIVYFLFAVLVGLSIIGSIFFGIETREDLENGKMRRWYLRPDDTTIYYNPKRAAVAAILQFLTALMLYSYLIPISLYVSIEIVKVLQSIFINQDLHMYHEETDKPAHARTSNLNEELGQVDTILSDKTGTLTCNSMEFIKCSIAGTSYGHGITEVERALVWRKGSPLAREVPEINGQVEEFKKEKPLVKGFNFVDERIMNSNWLNEPHADVIQKFLRLLAICHTAIPEVDEETGRISYEAESPDEAAFVVAARELGFEFYERTQTSISLYEFDLSGKKVKRSYKLLNILEFSSSRKRMSVILQNEEGKLLLLCKGADRFVIR
;
A
#
# COMPACT_ATOMS: atom_id res chain seq x y z
N MET A 1 -1.90 22.28 -14.67
CA MET A 1 -1.16 23.39 -14.05
C MET A 1 -1.68 24.69 -14.63
N HIS A 2 -1.95 25.69 -13.78
CA HIS A 2 -2.43 27.00 -14.21
C HIS A 2 -1.33 27.76 -15.00
N GLN A 3 -1.69 28.24 -16.18
CA GLN A 3 -0.90 29.24 -16.91
C GLN A 3 -1.51 30.63 -16.69
N SER A 4 -0.73 31.69 -16.91
CA SER A 4 -1.10 33.09 -16.64
C SER A 4 -2.43 33.56 -17.23
N ASP A 5 -2.97 32.83 -18.22
CA ASP A 5 -4.17 33.19 -18.95
C ASP A 5 -5.43 32.48 -18.42
N GLY A 6 -5.42 31.92 -17.21
CA GLY A 6 -6.58 31.24 -16.63
C GLY A 6 -6.89 29.88 -17.24
N ILE A 7 -5.90 29.27 -17.91
CA ILE A 7 -6.01 27.97 -18.58
C ILE A 7 -5.17 26.96 -17.82
N PHE A 8 -5.75 25.79 -17.55
CA PHE A 8 -5.04 24.66 -16.98
C PHE A 8 -4.57 23.71 -18.08
N GLU A 9 -3.26 23.51 -18.18
CA GLU A 9 -2.69 22.53 -19.11
C GLU A 9 -2.15 21.29 -18.37
N PRO A 10 -2.23 20.09 -18.98
CA PRO A 10 -1.57 18.90 -18.47
C PRO A 10 -0.05 19.12 -18.37
N THR A 11 0.55 18.78 -17.24
CA THR A 11 1.99 18.99 -16.99
C THR A 11 2.58 17.78 -16.26
N LYS A 12 3.85 17.48 -16.53
CA LYS A 12 4.55 16.37 -15.86
C LYS A 12 4.93 16.76 -14.44
N TRP A 13 4.92 15.80 -13.52
CA TRP A 13 5.25 16.05 -12.11
C TRP A 13 6.65 16.63 -11.89
N ILE A 14 7.60 16.33 -12.79
CA ILE A 14 8.98 16.84 -12.73
C ILE A 14 9.08 18.35 -12.92
N ASP A 15 8.09 18.95 -13.61
CA ASP A 15 8.11 20.37 -13.97
C ASP A 15 7.40 21.25 -12.91
N LEU A 16 6.76 20.65 -11.91
CA LEU A 16 6.04 21.35 -10.85
C LEU A 16 7.00 22.06 -9.88
N LYS A 17 6.65 23.30 -9.53
CA LYS A 17 7.39 24.16 -8.61
C LYS A 17 6.50 24.64 -7.47
N VAL A 18 7.14 25.04 -6.38
CA VAL A 18 6.46 25.67 -5.25
C VAL A 18 5.77 26.96 -5.71
N GLY A 19 4.49 27.10 -5.36
CA GLY A 19 3.63 28.21 -5.75
C GLY A 19 2.79 27.93 -7.00
N ASP A 20 3.03 26.84 -7.73
CA ASP A 20 2.19 26.47 -8.88
C ASP A 20 0.79 26.07 -8.42
N ILE A 21 -0.23 26.51 -9.15
CA ILE A 21 -1.62 26.10 -8.93
C ILE A 21 -1.91 24.90 -9.83
N VAL A 22 -2.38 23.82 -9.22
CA VAL A 22 -2.68 22.56 -9.89
C VAL A 22 -4.15 22.22 -9.72
N LYS A 23 -4.74 21.73 -10.81
CA LYS A 23 -6.06 21.09 -10.84
C LYS A 23 -5.81 19.59 -10.85
N VAL A 24 -6.40 18.87 -9.90
CA VAL A 24 -6.28 17.42 -9.78
C VAL A 24 -7.67 16.82 -9.94
N GLU A 25 -7.79 15.83 -10.83
CA GLU A 25 -9.08 15.21 -11.18
C GLU A 25 -9.41 14.01 -10.27
N LYS A 26 -10.68 13.60 -10.30
CA LYS A 26 -11.18 12.42 -9.56
C LYS A 26 -10.29 11.21 -9.85
N ASP A 27 -9.98 10.47 -8.79
CA ASP A 27 -9.17 9.26 -8.85
C ASP A 27 -7.70 9.44 -9.28
N GLU A 28 -7.16 10.66 -9.20
CA GLU A 28 -5.73 10.93 -9.39
C GLU A 28 -4.95 11.04 -8.06
N PHE A 29 -3.64 10.79 -8.13
CA PHE A 29 -2.72 10.98 -7.00
C PHE A 29 -2.20 12.41 -6.93
N PHE A 30 -2.03 12.94 -5.73
CA PHE A 30 -1.40 14.24 -5.55
C PHE A 30 0.11 14.16 -5.86
N PRO A 31 0.62 15.01 -6.76
CA PRO A 31 2.02 14.94 -7.22
C PRO A 31 3.02 15.49 -6.21
N ALA A 32 2.56 16.34 -5.30
CA ALA A 32 3.33 17.12 -4.34
C ALA A 32 2.46 17.38 -3.10
N ASP A 33 3.02 18.01 -2.07
CA ASP A 33 2.18 18.48 -0.96
C ASP A 33 1.49 19.78 -1.37
N LEU A 34 0.16 19.79 -1.31
CA LEU A 34 -0.69 20.88 -1.78
C LEU A 34 -1.51 21.46 -0.62
N ILE A 35 -1.82 22.75 -0.72
CA ILE A 35 -2.87 23.38 0.08
C ILE A 35 -4.14 23.49 -0.76
N LEU A 36 -5.23 22.96 -0.24
CA LEU A 36 -6.54 23.02 -0.87
C LEU A 36 -7.07 24.46 -0.89
N LEU A 37 -7.33 24.97 -2.10
CA LEU A 37 -7.93 26.29 -2.31
C LEU A 37 -9.44 26.18 -2.52
N SER A 38 -9.86 25.26 -3.38
CA SER A 38 -11.27 25.06 -3.73
C SER A 38 -11.49 23.64 -4.25
N SER A 39 -12.74 23.18 -4.26
CA SER A 39 -13.15 21.90 -4.82
C SER A 39 -14.38 22.06 -5.72
N SER A 40 -14.76 20.97 -6.37
CA SER A 40 -16.00 20.89 -7.16
C SER A 40 -17.28 21.08 -6.33
N TYR A 41 -17.21 20.93 -5.00
CA TYR A 41 -18.35 21.14 -4.10
C TYR A 41 -18.44 22.59 -3.64
N GLU A 42 -19.65 23.11 -3.45
CA GLU A 42 -19.90 24.49 -2.96
C GLU A 42 -19.26 24.75 -1.58
N GLU A 43 -19.15 23.72 -0.74
CA GLU A 43 -18.54 23.80 0.59
C GLU A 43 -17.00 23.69 0.57
N ALA A 44 -16.38 23.61 -0.61
CA ALA A 44 -14.95 23.48 -0.81
C ALA A 44 -14.29 22.31 -0.03
N ILE A 45 -15.04 21.21 0.13
CA ILE A 45 -14.59 19.96 0.74
C ILE A 45 -14.09 18.95 -0.29
N CYS A 46 -13.20 18.04 0.11
CA CYS A 46 -12.82 16.90 -0.71
C CYS A 46 -12.50 15.67 0.15
N TYR A 47 -12.59 14.49 -0.46
CA TYR A 47 -12.26 13.23 0.20
C TYR A 47 -10.92 12.69 -0.29
N VAL A 48 -10.06 12.30 0.66
CA VAL A 48 -8.70 11.84 0.37
C VAL A 48 -8.46 10.45 0.92
N GLU A 49 -8.00 9.55 0.07
CA GLU A 49 -7.53 8.22 0.46
C GLU A 49 -6.04 8.27 0.83
N THR A 50 -5.71 7.95 2.09
CA THR A 50 -4.33 7.95 2.62
C THR A 50 -3.73 6.56 2.83
N MET A 51 -4.31 5.52 2.21
CA MET A 51 -3.87 4.13 2.35
C MET A 51 -2.35 3.95 2.15
N ASN A 52 -1.74 4.70 1.23
CA ASN A 52 -0.30 4.61 0.94
C ASN A 52 0.60 5.22 2.03
N LEU A 53 0.04 6.06 2.92
CA LEU A 53 0.79 6.81 3.93
C LEU A 53 0.72 6.17 5.31
N ASP A 54 -0.49 5.82 5.74
CA ASP A 54 -0.75 5.30 7.09
C ASP A 54 -1.57 4.00 7.11
N GLY A 55 -1.89 3.43 5.94
CA GLY A 55 -2.66 2.20 5.85
C GLY A 55 -4.10 2.33 6.33
N GLU A 56 -4.61 3.54 6.51
CA GLU A 56 -6.02 3.80 6.81
C GLU A 56 -6.86 3.66 5.54
N THR A 57 -7.95 2.89 5.63
CA THR A 57 -8.85 2.60 4.51
C THR A 57 -9.99 3.61 4.38
N ASN A 58 -10.21 4.42 5.42
CA ASN A 58 -11.27 5.40 5.44
C ASN A 58 -10.81 6.66 4.71
N LEU A 59 -11.71 7.25 3.94
CA LEU A 59 -11.49 8.53 3.30
C LEU A 59 -11.45 9.62 4.36
N LYS A 60 -10.48 10.51 4.24
CA LYS A 60 -10.35 11.68 5.10
C LYS A 60 -11.00 12.87 4.44
N LEU A 61 -11.95 13.48 5.16
CA LEU A 61 -12.51 14.76 4.78
C LEU A 61 -11.45 15.85 4.97
N LYS A 62 -11.22 16.61 3.90
CA LYS A 62 -10.36 17.81 3.86
C LYS A 62 -11.23 18.97 3.39
N GLY A 63 -10.96 20.16 3.91
CA GLY A 63 -11.77 21.35 3.62
C GLY A 63 -10.86 22.54 3.36
N ALA A 64 -11.20 23.33 2.35
CA ALA A 64 -10.50 24.57 2.04
C ALA A 64 -10.76 25.64 3.12
N SER A 65 -10.13 26.80 2.97
CA SER A 65 -10.56 27.98 3.72
C SER A 65 -11.85 28.53 3.11
N ASP A 66 -12.79 28.97 3.94
CA ASP A 66 -14.05 29.60 3.48
C ASP A 66 -13.79 30.78 2.51
N VAL A 67 -12.64 31.45 2.67
CA VAL A 67 -12.22 32.61 1.87
C VAL A 67 -11.91 32.25 0.43
N THR A 68 -11.40 31.04 0.18
CA THR A 68 -11.01 30.56 -1.15
C THR A 68 -12.09 29.69 -1.80
N SER A 69 -13.19 29.41 -1.07
CA SER A 69 -14.29 28.56 -1.54
C SER A 69 -14.93 29.03 -2.84
N SER A 70 -15.01 30.34 -3.08
CA SER A 70 -15.64 30.93 -4.28
C SER A 70 -14.86 30.74 -5.58
N LEU A 71 -13.67 30.11 -5.54
CA LEU A 71 -12.81 29.88 -6.71
C LEU A 71 -13.22 28.59 -7.43
N HIS A 72 -14.38 28.59 -8.09
CA HIS A 72 -14.88 27.40 -8.81
C HIS A 72 -14.40 27.33 -10.27
N ASP A 73 -14.23 28.48 -10.92
CA ASP A 73 -13.87 28.54 -12.34
C ASP A 73 -12.37 28.67 -12.56
N ASP A 74 -11.88 28.04 -13.63
CA ASP A 74 -10.48 28.15 -14.06
C ASP A 74 -10.05 29.63 -14.25
N ALA A 75 -10.97 30.49 -14.70
CA ALA A 75 -10.74 31.92 -14.90
C ALA A 75 -10.60 32.72 -13.59
N SER A 76 -11.13 32.23 -12.47
CA SER A 76 -11.05 32.91 -11.17
C SER A 76 -9.61 33.01 -10.63
N PHE A 77 -8.70 32.22 -11.19
CA PHE A 77 -7.28 32.23 -10.82
C PHE A 77 -6.43 33.26 -11.58
N GLN A 78 -6.98 33.97 -12.58
CA GLN A 78 -6.24 35.01 -13.32
C GLN A 78 -5.83 36.19 -12.42
N ASP A 79 -6.75 36.66 -11.57
CA ASP A 79 -6.54 37.82 -10.69
C ASP A 79 -6.25 37.43 -9.23
N PHE A 80 -6.25 36.13 -8.92
CA PHE A 80 -6.05 35.64 -7.56
C PHE A 80 -4.59 35.85 -7.11
N LYS A 81 -4.40 36.64 -6.04
CA LYS A 81 -3.10 36.88 -5.42
C LYS A 81 -3.18 36.65 -3.92
N ALA A 82 -2.47 35.63 -3.45
CA ALA A 82 -2.33 35.33 -2.03
C ALA A 82 -0.88 34.97 -1.71
N THR A 83 -0.47 35.20 -0.47
CA THR A 83 0.86 34.79 0.03
C THR A 83 0.66 33.74 1.12
N ILE A 84 1.26 32.57 0.96
CA ILE A 84 1.23 31.53 1.99
C ILE A 84 2.56 31.54 2.73
N ARG A 85 2.50 31.62 4.05
CA ARG A 85 3.64 31.39 4.94
C ARG A 85 3.40 30.09 5.68
N CYS A 86 4.38 29.20 5.72
CA CYS A 86 4.26 27.92 6.41
C CYS A 86 5.56 27.58 7.14
N GLU A 87 5.47 26.57 8.00
CA GLU A 87 6.63 25.97 8.68
C GLU A 87 7.64 25.34 7.70
N ASP A 88 8.86 25.10 8.18
CA ASP A 88 9.87 24.36 7.43
C ASP A 88 9.43 22.89 7.18
N PRO A 89 9.86 22.28 6.06
CA PRO A 89 9.60 20.87 5.75
C PRO A 89 9.96 19.95 6.92
N ASN A 90 9.03 19.09 7.31
CA ASN A 90 9.22 18.13 8.41
C ASN A 90 8.51 16.80 8.12
N ALA A 91 8.98 15.71 8.75
CA ALA A 91 8.45 14.36 8.53
C ALA A 91 7.11 14.07 9.24
N ASN A 92 6.57 15.01 10.03
CA ASN A 92 5.33 14.77 10.77
C ASN A 92 4.11 14.97 9.87
N LEU A 93 3.44 13.88 9.52
CA LEU A 93 2.28 13.85 8.63
C LEU A 93 1.04 14.57 9.21
N TYR A 94 0.92 14.65 10.54
CA TYR A 94 -0.30 15.14 11.21
C TYR A 94 -0.20 16.58 11.71
N SER A 95 0.99 17.20 11.63
CA SER A 95 1.16 18.61 11.96
C SER A 95 1.38 19.42 10.71
N PHE A 96 0.71 20.56 10.65
CA PHE A 96 0.94 21.61 9.67
C PHE A 96 0.53 22.93 10.29
N VAL A 97 1.42 23.91 10.21
CA VAL A 97 1.15 25.28 10.67
C VAL A 97 1.51 26.22 9.54
N GLY A 98 0.52 27.00 9.12
CA GLY A 98 0.73 28.06 8.14
C GLY A 98 -0.29 29.18 8.27
N SER A 99 -0.10 30.23 7.48
CA SER A 99 -1.02 31.35 7.34
C SER A 99 -1.15 31.72 5.87
N LEU A 100 -2.39 31.84 5.41
CA LEU A 100 -2.74 32.40 4.11
C LEU A 100 -2.99 33.90 4.29
N GLU A 101 -2.19 34.73 3.64
CA GLU A 101 -2.36 36.19 3.59
C GLU A 101 -3.09 36.55 2.28
N LEU A 102 -4.31 37.08 2.39
CA LEU A 102 -5.10 37.57 1.27
C LEU A 102 -5.40 39.06 1.50
N GLY A 103 -4.71 39.93 0.76
CA GLY A 103 -4.74 41.37 1.05
C GLY A 103 -4.09 41.67 2.40
N ASP A 104 -4.83 42.34 3.29
CA ASP A 104 -4.39 42.71 4.65
C ASP A 104 -4.85 41.71 5.73
N GLU A 105 -5.62 40.68 5.37
CA GLU A 105 -6.14 39.68 6.31
C GLU A 105 -5.31 38.39 6.29
N GLN A 106 -5.13 37.80 7.48
CA GLN A 106 -4.41 36.55 7.68
C GLN A 106 -5.36 35.46 8.16
N TYR A 107 -5.34 34.32 7.48
CA TYR A 107 -6.14 33.15 7.80
C TYR A 107 -5.23 31.98 8.19
N PRO A 108 -5.46 31.33 9.34
CA PRO A 108 -4.64 30.20 9.76
C PRO A 108 -4.91 28.97 8.87
N LEU A 109 -3.84 28.30 8.46
CA LEU A 109 -3.89 27.02 7.77
C LEU A 109 -3.58 25.90 8.75
N SER A 110 -4.38 24.84 8.68
CA SER A 110 -4.30 23.67 9.55
C SER A 110 -4.11 22.39 8.72
N PRO A 111 -3.85 21.23 9.33
CA PRO A 111 -3.74 19.97 8.60
C PRO A 111 -4.99 19.61 7.79
N GLN A 112 -6.15 20.20 8.09
CA GLN A 112 -7.41 20.03 7.35
C GLN A 112 -7.33 20.54 5.90
N GLN A 113 -6.51 21.55 5.62
CA GLN A 113 -6.29 22.11 4.28
C GLN A 113 -5.13 21.43 3.52
N LEU A 114 -4.29 20.64 4.21
CA LEU A 114 -3.11 20.01 3.64
C LEU A 114 -3.46 18.69 2.94
N LEU A 115 -3.08 18.60 1.65
CA LEU A 115 -3.14 17.41 0.82
C LEU A 115 -1.72 16.88 0.63
N LEU A 116 -1.48 15.63 1.04
CA LEU A 116 -0.14 15.05 1.02
C LEU A 116 0.10 14.31 -0.30
N ARG A 117 1.34 14.35 -0.78
CA ARG A 117 1.81 13.53 -1.90
C ARG A 117 1.46 12.04 -1.68
N ASP A 118 1.23 11.31 -2.77
CA ASP A 118 0.87 9.87 -2.78
C ASP A 118 -0.48 9.53 -2.12
N SER A 119 -1.23 10.52 -1.63
CA SER A 119 -2.66 10.37 -1.36
C SER A 119 -3.46 10.52 -2.65
N LYS A 120 -4.65 9.91 -2.68
CA LYS A 120 -5.51 9.87 -3.87
C LYS A 120 -6.80 10.66 -3.63
N LEU A 121 -7.21 11.48 -4.61
CA LEU A 121 -8.50 12.17 -4.58
C LEU A 121 -9.63 11.17 -4.86
N ARG A 122 -10.66 11.17 -4.01
CA ARG A 122 -11.85 10.30 -4.14
C ARG A 122 -13.11 11.11 -3.96
N ASN A 123 -14.23 10.61 -4.48
CA ASN A 123 -15.58 11.17 -4.31
C ASN A 123 -15.62 12.71 -4.48
N THR A 124 -14.84 13.25 -5.41
CA THR A 124 -14.75 14.69 -5.70
C THR A 124 -14.22 14.81 -7.13
N ASP A 125 -14.92 15.54 -8.00
CA ASP A 125 -14.64 15.56 -9.44
C ASP A 125 -13.31 16.23 -9.76
N TYR A 126 -13.03 17.34 -9.08
CA TYR A 126 -11.75 18.03 -9.16
C TYR A 126 -11.49 18.90 -7.93
N ILE A 127 -10.22 19.19 -7.68
CA ILE A 127 -9.79 20.19 -6.70
C ILE A 127 -8.77 21.14 -7.31
N PHE A 128 -8.74 22.35 -6.79
CA PHE A 128 -7.66 23.32 -7.02
C PHE A 128 -6.80 23.41 -5.78
N GLY A 129 -5.51 23.17 -5.95
CA GLY A 129 -4.52 23.26 -4.88
C GLY A 129 -3.29 24.04 -5.31
N VAL A 130 -2.61 24.65 -4.34
CA VAL A 130 -1.32 25.30 -4.55
C VAL A 130 -0.20 24.43 -3.98
N VAL A 131 0.86 24.24 -4.76
CA VAL A 131 2.02 23.43 -4.38
C VAL A 131 2.82 24.14 -3.29
N ILE A 132 3.00 23.51 -2.14
CA ILE A 132 3.80 24.06 -1.03
C ILE A 132 5.17 23.39 -0.89
N PHE A 133 5.25 22.07 -1.02
CA PHE A 133 6.50 21.31 -0.93
C PHE A 133 6.64 20.39 -2.12
N THR A 134 7.84 20.35 -2.70
CA THR A 134 8.15 19.55 -3.89
C THR A 134 9.33 18.61 -3.66
N GLY A 135 9.36 17.49 -4.37
CA GLY A 135 10.54 16.61 -4.40
C GLY A 135 10.89 16.02 -3.04
N ARG A 136 12.05 16.40 -2.49
CA ARG A 136 12.56 15.92 -1.19
C ARG A 136 11.92 16.61 0.00
N ASP A 137 11.27 17.75 -0.22
CA ASP A 137 10.66 18.54 0.85
C ASP A 137 9.26 18.04 1.21
N THR A 138 8.66 17.16 0.40
CA THR A 138 7.36 16.58 0.73
C THR A 138 7.46 15.70 1.97
N LYS A 139 6.47 15.76 2.85
CA LYS A 139 6.49 15.07 4.15
C LYS A 139 6.68 13.55 4.02
N VAL A 140 6.15 12.97 2.94
CA VAL A 140 6.31 11.54 2.60
C VAL A 140 7.76 11.15 2.35
N ILE A 141 8.49 11.97 1.60
CA ILE A 141 9.89 11.68 1.24
C ILE A 141 10.80 11.99 2.44
N GLN A 142 10.49 13.00 3.23
CA GLN A 142 11.15 13.26 4.52
C GLN A 142 11.01 12.09 5.51
N ASN A 143 9.91 11.35 5.44
CA ASN A 143 9.70 10.14 6.24
C ASN A 143 10.25 8.86 5.56
N SER A 144 10.74 8.96 4.32
CA SER A 144 11.36 7.85 3.60
C SER A 144 12.83 7.72 3.97
N THR A 145 13.34 6.49 4.03
CA THR A 145 14.77 6.23 4.24
C THR A 145 15.41 5.89 2.91
N ASP A 146 16.56 6.49 2.60
CA ASP A 146 17.34 6.16 1.41
C ASP A 146 17.60 4.64 1.37
N PRO A 147 17.30 3.96 0.25
CA PRO A 147 17.43 2.52 0.16
C PRO A 147 18.91 2.13 0.33
N PRO A 148 19.27 1.32 1.34
CA PRO A 148 20.65 0.90 1.51
C PRO A 148 21.05 -0.04 0.36
N SER A 149 22.33 0.00 -0.03
CA SER A 149 22.88 -1.01 -0.94
C SER A 149 22.82 -2.38 -0.26
N LYS A 150 22.02 -3.29 -0.81
CA LYS A 150 21.82 -4.64 -0.27
C LYS A 150 22.91 -5.57 -0.82
N ARG A 151 23.70 -6.17 0.08
CA ARG A 151 24.70 -7.22 -0.24
C ARG A 151 24.32 -8.50 0.48
N SER A 152 24.42 -9.64 -0.20
CA SER A 152 24.05 -10.93 0.39
C SER A 152 25.08 -11.40 1.43
N LYS A 153 24.63 -12.26 2.34
CA LYS A 153 25.48 -12.92 3.34
C LYS A 153 26.47 -13.86 2.68
N ILE A 154 26.09 -14.48 1.55
CA ILE A 154 27.00 -15.31 0.74
C ILE A 154 28.14 -14.47 0.17
N GLU A 155 27.86 -13.28 -0.37
CA GLU A 155 28.91 -12.37 -0.85
C GLU A 155 29.90 -12.01 0.26
N LYS A 156 29.39 -11.61 1.44
CA LYS A 156 30.26 -11.27 2.59
C LYS A 156 31.13 -12.46 3.02
N ARG A 157 30.58 -13.69 2.96
CA ARG A 157 31.33 -14.90 3.30
C ARG A 157 32.37 -15.25 2.24
N MET A 158 32.05 -15.06 0.96
CA MET A 158 32.98 -15.25 -0.15
C MET A 158 34.15 -14.29 -0.05
N ASP A 159 33.91 -13.01 0.22
CA ASP A 159 34.98 -12.01 0.42
C ASP A 159 35.94 -12.47 1.54
N ASN A 160 35.41 -12.97 2.66
CA ASN A 160 36.23 -13.52 3.75
C ASN A 160 37.08 -14.74 3.33
N ILE A 161 36.52 -15.64 2.52
CA ILE A 161 37.25 -16.79 1.97
C ILE A 161 38.34 -16.32 1.00
N VAL A 162 38.06 -15.33 0.16
CA VAL A 162 39.04 -14.76 -0.79
C VAL A 162 40.20 -14.10 -0.04
N TYR A 163 39.93 -13.32 1.02
CA TYR A 163 40.98 -12.77 1.86
C TYR A 163 41.84 -13.84 2.51
N PHE A 164 41.23 -14.94 2.98
CA PHE A 164 41.96 -16.08 3.51
C PHE A 164 42.84 -16.75 2.45
N LEU A 165 42.31 -17.01 1.25
CA LEU A 165 43.07 -17.61 0.14
C LEU A 165 44.22 -16.70 -0.32
N PHE A 166 43.99 -15.39 -0.37
CA PHE A 166 45.03 -14.41 -0.68
C PHE A 166 46.15 -14.41 0.38
N ALA A 167 45.80 -14.49 1.66
CA ALA A 167 46.79 -14.60 2.73
C ALA A 167 47.62 -15.88 2.61
N VAL A 168 46.99 -17.02 2.28
CA VAL A 168 47.68 -18.29 2.03
C VAL A 168 48.60 -18.19 0.80
N LEU A 169 48.13 -17.58 -0.29
CA LEU A 169 48.91 -17.34 -1.52
C LEU A 169 50.18 -16.53 -1.23
N VAL A 170 50.04 -15.40 -0.52
CA VAL A 170 51.17 -14.56 -0.14
C VAL A 170 52.10 -15.32 0.79
N GLY A 171 51.57 -16.07 1.76
CA GLY A 171 52.34 -16.91 2.67
C GLY A 171 53.19 -17.96 1.95
N LEU A 172 52.60 -18.74 1.05
CA LEU A 172 53.31 -19.76 0.25
C LEU A 172 54.37 -19.12 -0.66
N SER A 173 54.06 -17.96 -1.26
CA SER A 173 54.99 -17.24 -2.12
C SER A 173 56.20 -16.70 -1.35
N ILE A 174 55.98 -16.19 -0.13
CA ILE A 174 57.06 -15.74 0.78
C ILE A 174 57.93 -16.93 1.19
N ILE A 175 57.32 -18.02 1.64
CA ILE A 175 58.07 -19.22 2.08
C ILE A 175 58.90 -19.77 0.91
N GLY A 176 58.30 -19.91 -0.27
CA GLY A 176 58.99 -20.38 -1.48
C GLY A 176 60.13 -19.45 -1.90
N SER A 177 59.93 -18.13 -1.80
CA SER A 177 60.96 -17.11 -2.07
C SER A 177 62.14 -17.20 -1.11
N ILE A 178 61.89 -17.39 0.19
CA ILE A 178 62.94 -17.54 1.22
C ILE A 178 63.75 -18.81 0.95
N PHE A 179 63.10 -19.96 0.76
CA PHE A 179 63.79 -21.22 0.45
C PHE A 179 64.61 -21.12 -0.83
N PHE A 180 64.04 -20.53 -1.89
CA PHE A 180 64.75 -20.31 -3.14
C PHE A 180 65.96 -19.39 -2.98
N GLY A 181 65.83 -18.31 -2.19
CA GLY A 181 66.92 -17.38 -1.91
C GLY A 181 68.07 -18.02 -1.13
N ILE A 182 67.76 -18.87 -0.15
CA ILE A 182 68.76 -19.64 0.62
C ILE A 182 69.48 -20.62 -0.31
N GLU A 183 68.75 -21.45 -1.04
CA GLU A 183 69.32 -22.46 -1.94
C GLU A 183 70.18 -21.80 -3.05
N THR A 184 69.71 -20.69 -3.63
CA THR A 184 70.45 -19.94 -4.67
C THR A 184 71.76 -19.35 -4.14
N ARG A 185 71.81 -18.99 -2.85
CA ARG A 185 73.05 -18.50 -2.19
C ARG A 185 74.03 -19.64 -1.95
N GLU A 186 73.54 -20.78 -1.48
CA GLU A 186 74.35 -21.97 -1.19
C GLU A 186 74.87 -22.68 -2.46
N ASP A 187 74.25 -22.42 -3.61
CA ASP A 187 74.69 -22.96 -4.89
C ASP A 187 76.09 -22.49 -5.33
N LEU A 188 76.60 -21.40 -4.72
CA LEU A 188 77.94 -20.84 -4.90
C LEU A 188 78.79 -21.05 -3.64
N GLU A 189 79.40 -22.22 -3.48
CA GLU A 189 80.37 -22.51 -2.41
C GLU A 189 81.81 -22.46 -2.95
N ASN A 190 82.67 -21.63 -2.35
CA ASN A 190 84.12 -21.58 -2.64
C ASN A 190 84.48 -21.44 -4.14
N GLY A 191 83.65 -20.74 -4.91
CA GLY A 191 83.86 -20.53 -6.35
C GLY A 191 83.56 -21.73 -7.24
N LYS A 192 83.05 -22.85 -6.69
CA LYS A 192 82.55 -24.01 -7.43
C LYS A 192 81.04 -24.09 -7.31
N MET A 193 80.37 -24.18 -8.45
CA MET A 193 78.92 -24.23 -8.52
C MET A 193 78.43 -25.66 -8.28
N ARG A 194 77.50 -25.84 -7.33
CA ARG A 194 76.93 -27.16 -7.01
C ARG A 194 76.12 -27.72 -8.18
N ARG A 195 75.38 -26.87 -8.90
CA ARG A 195 74.54 -27.23 -10.07
C ARG A 195 75.15 -26.74 -11.38
N TRP A 196 76.33 -27.26 -11.72
CA TRP A 196 77.13 -26.86 -12.90
C TRP A 196 76.37 -26.95 -14.25
N TYR A 197 75.38 -27.85 -14.36
CA TYR A 197 74.58 -28.04 -15.58
C TYR A 197 73.58 -26.89 -15.87
N LEU A 198 73.26 -26.06 -14.88
CA LEU A 198 72.37 -24.88 -15.03
C LEU A 198 73.08 -23.65 -15.61
N ARG A 199 74.37 -23.77 -15.98
CA ARG A 199 75.22 -22.72 -16.56
C ARG A 199 75.06 -21.34 -15.89
N PRO A 200 75.44 -21.23 -14.61
CA PRO A 200 75.41 -19.96 -13.89
C PRO A 200 76.48 -18.95 -14.34
N ASP A 201 77.23 -19.24 -15.40
CA ASP A 201 78.16 -18.31 -16.05
C ASP A 201 77.43 -17.38 -17.05
N ASP A 202 76.20 -17.73 -17.46
CA ASP A 202 75.31 -16.96 -18.34
C ASP A 202 73.93 -16.80 -17.67
N THR A 203 73.91 -16.24 -16.45
CA THR A 203 72.69 -16.15 -15.64
C THR A 203 71.78 -15.02 -16.07
N THR A 204 70.50 -15.33 -16.22
CA THR A 204 69.44 -14.32 -16.20
C THR A 204 69.26 -13.77 -14.78
N ILE A 205 68.66 -12.58 -14.66
CA ILE A 205 68.43 -11.89 -13.35
C ILE A 205 67.64 -12.77 -12.37
N TYR A 206 66.89 -13.76 -12.87
CA TYR A 206 66.06 -14.70 -12.12
C TYR A 206 66.84 -15.77 -11.34
N TYR A 207 68.09 -16.09 -11.75
CA TYR A 207 68.91 -17.12 -11.09
C TYR A 207 70.35 -16.64 -10.95
N ASN A 208 70.58 -15.60 -10.15
CA ASN A 208 71.91 -15.04 -9.93
C ASN A 208 72.40 -15.29 -8.49
N PRO A 209 73.34 -16.23 -8.27
CA PRO A 209 73.89 -16.54 -6.94
C PRO A 209 74.55 -15.34 -6.25
N LYS A 210 75.14 -14.40 -7.02
CA LYS A 210 75.77 -13.19 -6.47
C LYS A 210 74.74 -12.15 -6.01
N ARG A 211 73.51 -12.22 -6.50
CA ARG A 211 72.38 -11.34 -6.12
C ARG A 211 71.18 -12.16 -5.66
N ALA A 212 71.41 -13.12 -4.77
CA ALA A 212 70.40 -14.05 -4.27
C ALA A 212 69.14 -13.36 -3.70
N ALA A 213 69.28 -12.19 -3.06
CA ALA A 213 68.14 -11.41 -2.57
C ALA A 213 67.23 -10.89 -3.71
N VAL A 214 67.83 -10.45 -4.83
CA VAL A 214 67.06 -10.00 -6.01
C VAL A 214 66.39 -11.18 -6.68
N ALA A 215 67.10 -12.31 -6.80
CA ALA A 215 66.54 -13.57 -7.32
C ALA A 215 65.37 -14.06 -6.46
N ALA A 216 65.46 -13.97 -5.13
CA ALA A 216 64.36 -14.31 -4.22
C ALA A 216 63.13 -13.41 -4.41
N ILE A 217 63.30 -12.09 -4.55
CA ILE A 217 62.19 -11.16 -4.81
C ILE A 217 61.53 -11.46 -6.16
N LEU A 218 62.31 -11.74 -7.20
CA LEU A 218 61.76 -12.13 -8.50
C LEU A 218 61.04 -13.47 -8.43
N GLN A 219 61.56 -14.42 -7.65
CA GLN A 219 60.89 -15.69 -7.39
C GLN A 219 59.58 -15.50 -6.62
N PHE A 220 59.52 -14.56 -5.67
CA PHE A 220 58.27 -14.19 -4.98
C PHE A 220 57.22 -13.70 -5.98
N LEU A 221 57.58 -12.78 -6.88
CA LEU A 221 56.67 -12.27 -7.90
C LEU A 221 56.26 -13.36 -8.90
N THR A 222 57.20 -14.23 -9.28
CA THR A 222 56.94 -15.37 -10.16
C THR A 222 56.00 -16.38 -9.49
N ALA A 223 56.20 -16.68 -8.21
CA ALA A 223 55.34 -17.57 -7.44
C ALA A 223 53.94 -16.96 -7.24
N LEU A 224 53.84 -15.66 -7.02
CA LEU A 224 52.55 -14.96 -6.91
C LEU A 224 51.76 -15.05 -8.23
N MET A 225 52.42 -14.84 -9.38
CA MET A 225 51.80 -15.02 -10.69
C MET A 225 51.46 -16.49 -10.97
N LEU A 226 52.34 -17.42 -10.60
CA LEU A 226 52.11 -18.84 -10.82
C LEU A 226 50.90 -19.30 -10.02
N TYR A 227 50.81 -18.94 -8.74
CA TYR A 227 49.75 -19.38 -7.83
C TYR A 227 48.50 -18.48 -7.85
N SER A 228 48.42 -17.47 -8.73
CA SER A 228 47.26 -16.57 -8.79
C SER A 228 45.95 -17.30 -9.10
N TYR A 229 46.02 -18.50 -9.70
CA TYR A 229 44.85 -19.37 -9.92
C TYR A 229 44.20 -19.89 -8.64
N LEU A 230 44.87 -19.78 -7.47
CA LEU A 230 44.27 -20.11 -6.16
C LEU A 230 43.09 -19.20 -5.82
N ILE A 231 43.04 -17.99 -6.39
CA ILE A 231 41.91 -17.08 -6.24
C ILE A 231 40.99 -17.32 -7.45
N PRO A 232 39.86 -18.02 -7.27
CA PRO A 232 39.02 -18.41 -8.40
C PRO A 232 38.20 -17.20 -8.86
N ILE A 233 38.74 -16.41 -9.79
CA ILE A 233 38.02 -15.27 -10.40
C ILE A 233 36.71 -15.76 -11.08
N SER A 234 36.73 -16.98 -11.62
CA SER A 234 35.55 -17.63 -12.20
C SER A 234 34.41 -17.83 -11.20
N LEU A 235 34.69 -17.98 -9.89
CA LEU A 235 33.67 -18.19 -8.87
C LEU A 235 32.68 -17.01 -8.80
N TYR A 236 33.18 -15.78 -8.84
CA TYR A 236 32.33 -14.58 -8.85
C TYR A 236 31.41 -14.56 -10.08
N VAL A 237 31.98 -14.77 -11.26
CA VAL A 237 31.23 -14.75 -12.52
C VAL A 237 30.18 -15.87 -12.55
N SER A 238 30.54 -17.08 -12.11
CA SER A 238 29.61 -18.20 -12.05
C SER A 238 28.46 -17.95 -11.10
N ILE A 239 28.71 -17.39 -9.91
CA ILE A 239 27.66 -17.06 -8.95
C ILE A 239 26.73 -15.98 -9.51
N GLU A 240 27.28 -14.93 -10.13
CA GLU A 240 26.46 -13.87 -10.74
C GLU A 240 25.56 -14.42 -11.86
N ILE A 241 26.09 -15.29 -12.73
CA ILE A 241 25.29 -15.94 -13.77
C ILE A 241 24.17 -16.79 -13.15
N VAL A 242 24.47 -17.57 -12.12
CA VAL A 242 23.46 -18.40 -11.41
C VAL A 242 22.37 -17.52 -10.81
N LYS A 243 22.74 -16.40 -10.15
CA LYS A 243 21.79 -15.44 -9.57
C LYS A 243 20.87 -14.83 -10.63
N VAL A 244 21.42 -14.43 -11.78
CA VAL A 244 20.63 -13.90 -12.89
C VAL A 244 19.66 -14.95 -13.44
N LEU A 245 20.12 -16.19 -13.65
CA LEU A 245 19.25 -17.28 -14.11
C LEU A 245 18.14 -17.60 -13.11
N GLN A 246 18.43 -17.62 -11.81
CA GLN A 246 17.42 -17.78 -10.77
C GLN A 246 16.37 -16.67 -10.79
N SER A 247 16.78 -15.41 -11.00
CA SER A 247 15.85 -14.28 -11.15
C SER A 247 14.92 -14.47 -12.34
N ILE A 248 15.43 -15.00 -13.46
CA ILE A 248 14.62 -15.28 -14.65
C ILE A 248 13.60 -16.38 -14.35
N PHE A 249 13.99 -17.43 -13.64
CA PHE A 249 13.06 -18.50 -13.26
C PHE A 249 11.95 -18.04 -12.32
N ILE A 250 12.26 -17.18 -11.34
CA ILE A 250 11.24 -16.55 -10.48
C ILE A 250 10.23 -15.77 -11.33
N ASN A 251 10.71 -15.02 -12.32
CA ASN A 251 9.85 -14.21 -13.18
C ASN A 251 8.97 -15.04 -14.15
N GLN A 252 9.34 -16.29 -14.41
CA GLN A 252 8.66 -17.20 -15.34
C GLN A 252 7.79 -18.24 -14.63
N ASP A 253 7.60 -18.12 -13.32
CA ASP A 253 6.79 -19.07 -12.55
C ASP A 253 5.29 -18.75 -12.66
N LEU A 254 4.55 -19.67 -13.30
CA LEU A 254 3.09 -19.57 -13.44
C LEU A 254 2.36 -19.67 -12.10
N HIS A 255 2.94 -20.31 -11.09
CA HIS A 255 2.33 -20.40 -9.76
C HIS A 255 2.41 -19.09 -8.97
N MET A 256 3.29 -18.17 -9.37
CA MET A 256 3.42 -16.84 -8.77
C MET A 256 2.82 -15.74 -9.66
N TYR A 257 1.98 -16.11 -10.63
CA TYR A 257 1.26 -15.18 -11.48
C TYR A 257 -0.11 -14.82 -10.89
N HIS A 258 -0.43 -13.54 -10.87
CA HIS A 258 -1.71 -13.02 -10.40
C HIS A 258 -2.64 -12.69 -11.57
N GLU A 259 -3.64 -13.55 -11.80
CA GLU A 259 -4.57 -13.50 -12.93
C GLU A 259 -5.42 -12.22 -12.97
N GLU A 260 -5.99 -11.80 -11.83
CA GLU A 260 -6.91 -10.65 -11.79
C GLU A 260 -6.26 -9.33 -12.21
N THR A 261 -4.95 -9.16 -11.94
CA THR A 261 -4.22 -7.93 -12.30
C THR A 261 -3.30 -8.11 -13.50
N ASP A 262 -3.27 -9.29 -14.10
CA ASP A 262 -2.32 -9.68 -15.15
C ASP A 262 -0.87 -9.33 -14.81
N LYS A 263 -0.41 -9.76 -13.62
CA LYS A 263 0.95 -9.44 -13.12
C LYS A 263 1.71 -10.70 -12.72
N PRO A 264 2.85 -11.00 -13.35
CA PRO A 264 3.76 -12.04 -12.87
C PRO A 264 4.58 -11.54 -11.68
N ALA A 265 5.19 -12.49 -10.94
CA ALA A 265 6.25 -12.16 -10.00
C ALA A 265 7.40 -11.48 -10.74
N HIS A 266 7.94 -10.39 -10.17
CA HIS A 266 9.03 -9.64 -10.77
C HIS A 266 10.14 -9.38 -9.75
N ALA A 267 11.23 -10.14 -9.87
CA ALA A 267 12.46 -9.92 -9.12
C ALA A 267 13.16 -8.64 -9.60
N ARG A 268 13.16 -7.60 -8.76
CA ARG A 268 13.80 -6.30 -9.05
C ARG A 268 15.32 -6.32 -8.93
N THR A 269 15.87 -7.29 -8.20
CA THR A 269 17.31 -7.42 -7.91
C THR A 269 17.70 -8.89 -7.97
N SER A 270 18.77 -9.23 -8.68
CA SER A 270 19.32 -10.60 -8.74
C SER A 270 20.17 -10.98 -7.53
N ASN A 271 20.66 -10.01 -6.77
CA ASN A 271 21.75 -10.23 -5.81
C ASN A 271 21.34 -10.95 -4.51
N LEU A 272 20.03 -11.12 -4.27
CA LEU A 272 19.48 -11.55 -2.98
C LEU A 272 18.64 -12.82 -3.09
N ASN A 273 18.64 -13.50 -4.24
CA ASN A 273 17.78 -14.65 -4.49
C ASN A 273 18.03 -15.77 -3.48
N GLU A 274 19.27 -15.97 -3.07
CA GLU A 274 19.67 -16.96 -2.06
C GLU A 274 19.19 -16.64 -0.62
N GLU A 275 18.92 -15.37 -0.31
CA GLU A 275 18.50 -14.93 1.02
C GLU A 275 17.04 -15.26 1.28
N LEU A 276 16.24 -15.43 0.22
CA LEU A 276 14.83 -15.82 0.34
C LEU A 276 14.66 -17.16 1.09
N GLY A 277 15.63 -18.07 0.96
CA GLY A 277 15.66 -19.34 1.70
C GLY A 277 16.18 -19.22 3.14
N GLN A 278 16.64 -18.04 3.57
CA GLN A 278 17.22 -17.79 4.90
C GLN A 278 16.36 -16.83 5.74
N VAL A 279 15.15 -16.51 5.28
CA VAL A 279 14.23 -15.62 6.00
C VAL A 279 13.74 -16.30 7.27
N ASP A 280 14.09 -15.74 8.43
CA ASP A 280 13.65 -16.21 9.75
C ASP A 280 12.39 -15.49 10.24
N THR A 281 12.31 -14.18 10.01
CA THR A 281 11.19 -13.34 10.46
C THR A 281 10.55 -12.65 9.26
N ILE A 282 9.23 -12.81 9.11
CA ILE A 282 8.41 -12.09 8.12
C ILE A 282 7.67 -10.98 8.86
N LEU A 283 8.02 -9.74 8.55
CA LEU A 283 7.24 -8.56 8.95
C LEU A 283 6.22 -8.31 7.84
N SER A 284 4.94 -8.36 8.18
CA SER A 284 3.85 -8.20 7.22
C SER A 284 3.00 -7.01 7.62
N ASP A 285 2.71 -6.16 6.64
CA ASP A 285 1.73 -5.09 6.82
C ASP A 285 0.32 -5.68 6.80
N LYS A 286 -0.60 -5.08 7.55
CA LYS A 286 -1.99 -5.52 7.58
C LYS A 286 -2.71 -5.09 6.31
N THR A 287 -2.73 -3.78 6.05
CA THR A 287 -3.53 -3.18 5.00
C THR A 287 -2.84 -3.36 3.66
N GLY A 288 -3.56 -3.82 2.63
CA GLY A 288 -3.01 -4.01 1.28
C GLY A 288 -2.07 -5.21 1.10
N THR A 289 -1.69 -5.90 2.19
CA THR A 289 -0.93 -7.17 2.14
C THR A 289 -1.73 -8.35 2.71
N LEU A 290 -2.14 -8.28 3.99
CA LEU A 290 -2.96 -9.35 4.59
C LEU A 290 -4.45 -9.22 4.27
N THR A 291 -4.93 -7.99 4.11
CA THR A 291 -6.33 -7.71 3.78
C THR A 291 -6.44 -7.02 2.43
N CYS A 292 -7.29 -7.53 1.54
CA CYS A 292 -7.82 -6.74 0.45
C CYS A 292 -8.79 -5.72 1.06
N ASN A 293 -8.65 -4.43 0.74
CA ASN A 293 -9.45 -3.35 1.33
C ASN A 293 -10.91 -3.34 0.81
N SER A 294 -11.56 -4.49 0.93
CA SER A 294 -12.93 -4.79 0.54
C SER A 294 -13.60 -5.38 1.77
N MET A 295 -14.67 -4.72 2.21
CA MET A 295 -15.48 -5.18 3.34
C MET A 295 -16.73 -5.86 2.82
N GLU A 296 -17.07 -7.02 3.35
CA GLU A 296 -18.25 -7.79 2.96
C GLU A 296 -19.20 -8.00 4.15
N PHE A 297 -20.49 -7.81 3.92
CA PHE A 297 -21.51 -8.19 4.89
C PHE A 297 -21.78 -9.70 4.81
N ILE A 298 -21.48 -10.45 5.89
CA ILE A 298 -21.54 -11.93 5.89
C ILE A 298 -22.58 -12.48 6.88
N LYS A 299 -22.62 -11.95 8.11
CA LYS A 299 -23.50 -12.43 9.18
C LYS A 299 -24.05 -11.25 9.98
N CYS A 300 -25.22 -11.44 10.56
CA CYS A 300 -25.80 -10.50 11.52
C CYS A 300 -26.57 -11.23 12.61
N SER A 301 -26.82 -10.56 13.73
CA SER A 301 -27.72 -11.05 14.76
C SER A 301 -28.83 -10.04 15.02
N ILE A 302 -30.08 -10.50 14.92
CA ILE A 302 -31.27 -9.68 15.07
C ILE A 302 -32.16 -10.36 16.11
N ALA A 303 -32.58 -9.62 17.13
CA ALA A 303 -33.42 -10.12 18.24
C ALA A 303 -32.86 -11.40 18.92
N GLY A 304 -31.53 -11.58 18.95
CA GLY A 304 -30.87 -12.77 19.53
C GLY A 304 -30.77 -13.97 18.58
N THR A 305 -31.35 -13.89 17.39
CA THR A 305 -31.18 -14.90 16.33
C THR A 305 -30.00 -14.55 15.44
N SER A 306 -29.14 -15.52 15.11
CA SER A 306 -28.03 -15.36 14.17
C SER A 306 -28.48 -15.72 12.75
N TYR A 307 -28.09 -14.88 11.79
CA TYR A 307 -28.39 -15.03 10.37
C TYR A 307 -27.10 -14.96 9.53
N GLY A 308 -27.09 -15.70 8.42
CA GLY A 308 -25.97 -15.83 7.49
C GLY A 308 -25.25 -17.19 7.57
N HIS A 309 -25.22 -17.92 6.45
CA HIS A 309 -24.67 -19.27 6.29
C HIS A 309 -23.28 -19.31 5.63
N GLY A 310 -22.50 -18.23 5.71
CA GLY A 310 -21.13 -18.19 5.20
C GLY A 310 -20.12 -18.87 6.13
N ILE A 311 -19.39 -19.88 5.65
CA ILE A 311 -18.21 -20.39 6.33
C ILE A 311 -16.98 -19.64 5.82
N THR A 312 -16.35 -18.87 6.71
CA THR A 312 -15.08 -18.18 6.38
C THR A 312 -13.92 -19.16 6.30
N GLU A 313 -12.85 -18.82 5.58
CA GLU A 313 -11.63 -19.65 5.55
C GLU A 313 -11.04 -19.85 6.95
N VAL A 314 -11.18 -18.85 7.82
CA VAL A 314 -10.75 -18.91 9.22
C VAL A 314 -11.56 -19.95 9.99
N GLU A 315 -12.88 -19.97 9.83
CA GLU A 315 -13.75 -21.00 10.43
C GLU A 315 -13.36 -22.40 9.93
N ARG A 316 -13.11 -22.57 8.63
CA ARG A 316 -12.62 -23.85 8.05
C ARG A 316 -11.29 -24.28 8.68
N ALA A 317 -10.32 -23.38 8.75
CA ALA A 317 -9.00 -23.66 9.32
C ALA A 317 -9.07 -23.99 10.82
N LEU A 318 -9.95 -23.32 11.59
CA LEU A 318 -10.18 -23.60 13.00
C LEU A 318 -10.82 -24.98 13.23
N VAL A 319 -11.78 -25.36 12.38
CA VAL A 319 -12.39 -26.70 12.42
C VAL A 319 -11.35 -27.77 12.10
N TRP A 320 -10.49 -27.54 11.11
CA TRP A 320 -9.40 -28.43 10.73
C TRP A 320 -8.40 -28.62 11.88
N ARG A 321 -7.99 -27.53 12.55
CA ARG A 321 -7.07 -27.58 13.72
C ARG A 321 -7.66 -28.30 14.93
N LYS A 322 -8.98 -28.24 15.14
CA LYS A 322 -9.64 -28.88 16.28
C LYS A 322 -9.87 -30.39 16.10
N GLY A 323 -9.46 -30.98 14.96
CA GLY A 323 -9.57 -32.42 14.72
C GLY A 323 -11.01 -32.94 14.70
N SER A 324 -12.00 -32.06 14.54
CA SER A 324 -13.41 -32.44 14.48
C SER A 324 -13.72 -33.15 13.16
N PRO A 325 -14.49 -34.25 13.15
CA PRO A 325 -14.88 -34.97 11.92
C PRO A 325 -15.70 -34.11 10.94
N LEU A 326 -16.23 -32.97 11.40
CA LEU A 326 -16.77 -31.91 10.53
C LEU A 326 -15.78 -31.41 9.47
N ALA A 327 -14.47 -31.61 9.62
CA ALA A 327 -13.48 -31.29 8.59
C ALA A 327 -13.48 -32.26 7.38
N ARG A 328 -14.01 -33.48 7.57
CA ARG A 328 -14.18 -34.49 6.51
C ARG A 328 -15.62 -34.58 6.01
N GLU A 329 -16.57 -34.16 6.84
CA GLU A 329 -18.01 -34.06 6.54
C GLU A 329 -18.48 -32.60 6.37
N VAL A 330 -17.63 -31.70 5.87
CA VAL A 330 -18.17 -30.66 4.99
C VAL A 330 -18.27 -31.39 3.65
N PRO A 331 -19.43 -31.99 3.29
CA PRO A 331 -19.65 -32.30 1.88
C PRO A 331 -19.41 -31.00 1.12
N GLU A 332 -19.12 -31.09 -0.16
CA GLU A 332 -19.24 -29.97 -1.08
C GLU A 332 -20.59 -29.25 -0.86
N ILE A 333 -20.67 -28.33 0.11
CA ILE A 333 -21.68 -27.26 0.12
C ILE A 333 -21.34 -26.33 -1.06
N ASN A 334 -20.20 -26.55 -1.74
CA ASN A 334 -20.02 -26.14 -3.12
C ASN A 334 -21.17 -26.65 -4.00
N GLY A 335 -21.77 -27.83 -3.86
CA GLY A 335 -22.88 -28.25 -4.73
C GLY A 335 -24.09 -27.32 -4.71
N GLN A 336 -24.57 -26.96 -3.51
CA GLN A 336 -25.76 -26.10 -3.34
C GLN A 336 -25.41 -24.60 -3.32
N VAL A 337 -24.25 -24.20 -2.78
CA VAL A 337 -23.79 -22.80 -2.82
C VAL A 337 -23.25 -22.43 -4.20
N GLU A 338 -22.69 -23.36 -4.99
CA GLU A 338 -22.36 -23.10 -6.41
C GLU A 338 -23.60 -23.03 -7.29
N GLU A 339 -24.66 -23.80 -7.01
CA GLU A 339 -25.95 -23.61 -7.71
C GLU A 339 -26.56 -22.23 -7.40
N PHE A 340 -26.50 -21.76 -6.15
CA PHE A 340 -26.93 -20.40 -5.79
C PHE A 340 -25.97 -19.27 -6.24
N LYS A 341 -24.65 -19.54 -6.35
CA LYS A 341 -23.65 -18.58 -6.85
C LYS A 341 -23.63 -18.47 -8.37
N LYS A 342 -24.04 -19.51 -9.10
CA LYS A 342 -24.05 -19.49 -10.58
C LYS A 342 -25.10 -18.57 -11.18
N GLU A 343 -26.15 -18.22 -10.44
CA GLU A 343 -27.26 -17.40 -10.97
C GLU A 343 -27.24 -15.93 -10.55
N LYS A 344 -26.48 -15.53 -9.52
CA LYS A 344 -26.43 -14.13 -9.07
C LYS A 344 -25.05 -13.50 -9.33
N PRO A 345 -24.99 -12.30 -9.94
CA PRO A 345 -23.73 -11.57 -10.05
C PRO A 345 -23.17 -11.32 -8.65
N LEU A 346 -21.87 -11.57 -8.46
CA LEU A 346 -21.16 -11.23 -7.24
C LEU A 346 -21.28 -9.72 -7.01
N VAL A 347 -22.14 -9.33 -6.06
CA VAL A 347 -22.30 -7.93 -5.68
C VAL A 347 -21.14 -7.57 -4.75
N LYS A 348 -20.28 -6.65 -5.20
CA LYS A 348 -19.14 -6.17 -4.41
C LYS A 348 -19.63 -5.66 -3.04
N GLY A 349 -19.06 -6.18 -1.96
CA GLY A 349 -19.40 -5.82 -0.59
C GLY A 349 -20.55 -6.61 0.04
N PHE A 350 -21.12 -7.59 -0.65
CA PHE A 350 -22.21 -8.42 -0.16
C PHE A 350 -21.91 -9.92 -0.32
N ASN A 351 -21.82 -10.62 0.80
CA ASN A 351 -21.57 -12.07 0.85
C ASN A 351 -22.41 -12.71 1.95
N PHE A 352 -23.68 -12.32 2.01
CA PHE A 352 -24.65 -12.81 2.97
C PHE A 352 -25.60 -13.77 2.27
N VAL A 353 -25.70 -14.99 2.80
CA VAL A 353 -26.59 -16.03 2.29
C VAL A 353 -27.42 -16.58 3.43
N ASP A 354 -28.72 -16.28 3.44
CA ASP A 354 -29.67 -16.87 4.39
C ASP A 354 -31.08 -16.87 3.79
N GLU A 355 -31.61 -18.06 3.50
CA GLU A 355 -32.94 -18.23 2.91
C GLU A 355 -34.05 -17.62 3.76
N ARG A 356 -33.84 -17.48 5.08
CA ARG A 356 -34.83 -16.94 6.01
C ARG A 356 -35.04 -15.43 5.83
N ILE A 357 -33.98 -14.69 5.49
CA ILE A 357 -34.04 -13.23 5.37
C ILE A 357 -34.07 -12.76 3.92
N MET A 358 -33.37 -13.45 3.02
CA MET A 358 -33.22 -13.00 1.63
C MET A 358 -34.52 -13.07 0.83
N ASN A 359 -34.57 -12.37 -0.30
CA ASN A 359 -35.71 -12.34 -1.23
C ASN A 359 -37.05 -11.98 -0.53
N SER A 360 -37.00 -11.06 0.43
CA SER A 360 -38.15 -10.64 1.25
C SER A 360 -38.76 -11.73 2.14
N ASN A 361 -38.08 -12.86 2.34
CA ASN A 361 -38.53 -13.92 3.27
C ASN A 361 -38.49 -13.49 4.73
N TRP A 362 -37.76 -12.41 5.07
CA TRP A 362 -37.76 -11.83 6.41
C TRP A 362 -39.16 -11.42 6.91
N LEU A 363 -40.15 -11.26 6.01
CA LEU A 363 -41.55 -11.04 6.36
C LEU A 363 -42.20 -12.25 7.05
N ASN A 364 -41.70 -13.45 6.79
CA ASN A 364 -42.20 -14.71 7.34
C ASN A 364 -41.52 -15.10 8.67
N GLU A 365 -40.44 -14.40 9.02
CA GLU A 365 -39.66 -14.68 10.23
C GLU A 365 -40.39 -14.18 11.50
N PRO A 366 -40.17 -14.83 12.66
CA PRO A 366 -40.60 -14.29 13.93
C PRO A 366 -39.93 -12.92 14.16
N HIS A 367 -40.68 -11.95 14.66
CA HIS A 367 -40.21 -10.56 14.86
C HIS A 367 -39.85 -9.80 13.57
N ALA A 368 -40.60 -10.01 12.49
CA ALA A 368 -40.46 -9.24 11.24
C ALA A 368 -40.43 -7.72 11.43
N ASP A 369 -41.14 -7.19 12.44
CA ASP A 369 -41.12 -5.76 12.79
C ASP A 369 -39.76 -5.28 13.31
N VAL A 370 -39.04 -6.14 14.04
CA VAL A 370 -37.69 -5.87 14.56
C VAL A 370 -36.67 -5.98 13.42
N ILE A 371 -36.82 -6.99 12.54
CA ILE A 371 -35.97 -7.15 11.36
C ILE A 371 -36.10 -5.94 10.44
N GLN A 372 -37.33 -5.47 10.18
CA GLN A 372 -37.57 -4.26 9.39
C GLN A 372 -36.85 -3.03 9.98
N LYS A 373 -36.94 -2.82 11.30
CA LYS A 373 -36.25 -1.70 11.97
C LYS A 373 -34.73 -1.83 11.88
N PHE A 374 -34.19 -3.04 11.98
CA PHE A 374 -32.75 -3.29 11.85
C PHE A 374 -32.26 -2.98 10.44
N LEU A 375 -32.93 -3.50 9.41
CA LEU A 375 -32.57 -3.26 8.01
C LEU A 375 -32.74 -1.79 7.63
N ARG A 376 -33.79 -1.13 8.14
CA ARG A 376 -33.97 0.32 8.02
C ARG A 376 -32.86 1.11 8.69
N LEU A 377 -32.35 0.65 9.84
CA LEU A 377 -31.20 1.29 10.49
C LEU A 377 -29.95 1.22 9.61
N LEU A 378 -29.68 0.08 8.98
CA LEU A 378 -28.56 -0.07 8.04
C LEU A 378 -28.71 0.85 6.81
N ALA A 379 -29.94 1.00 6.30
CA ALA A 379 -30.24 1.82 5.12
C ALA A 379 -30.27 3.35 5.36
N ILE A 380 -30.22 3.81 6.62
CA ILE A 380 -30.35 5.25 6.93
C ILE A 380 -29.18 5.79 7.76
N CYS A 381 -28.65 5.00 8.70
CA CYS A 381 -27.60 5.46 9.61
C CYS A 381 -26.22 5.35 8.94
N HIS A 382 -25.92 6.21 7.97
CA HIS A 382 -24.63 6.28 7.27
C HIS A 382 -24.41 7.68 6.67
N THR A 383 -23.23 7.96 6.11
CA THR A 383 -22.91 9.16 5.30
C THR A 383 -22.83 8.88 3.81
N ALA A 384 -22.99 7.62 3.38
CA ALA A 384 -22.92 7.25 1.97
C ALA A 384 -23.85 8.05 1.04
N ILE A 385 -23.35 8.34 -0.15
CA ILE A 385 -24.00 9.08 -1.24
C ILE A 385 -24.36 8.07 -2.34
N PRO A 386 -25.62 8.05 -2.84
CA PRO A 386 -26.02 7.19 -3.92
C PRO A 386 -25.62 7.84 -5.26
N GLU A 387 -24.92 7.09 -6.09
CA GLU A 387 -24.62 7.44 -7.47
C GLU A 387 -25.46 6.54 -8.38
N VAL A 388 -26.27 7.14 -9.23
CA VAL A 388 -27.15 6.40 -10.13
C VAL A 388 -26.47 6.32 -11.48
N ASP A 389 -26.15 5.10 -11.91
CA ASP A 389 -25.65 4.86 -13.25
C ASP A 389 -26.77 5.12 -14.26
N GLU A 390 -26.61 6.14 -15.10
CA GLU A 390 -27.60 6.56 -16.10
C GLU A 390 -27.87 5.48 -17.16
N GLU A 391 -26.91 4.60 -17.44
CA GLU A 391 -27.05 3.56 -18.46
C GLU A 391 -27.74 2.30 -17.91
N THR A 392 -27.38 1.87 -16.69
CA THR A 392 -27.88 0.62 -16.12
C THR A 392 -29.03 0.81 -15.14
N GLY A 393 -29.26 2.02 -14.66
CA GLY A 393 -30.22 2.34 -13.60
C GLY A 393 -29.84 1.72 -12.25
N ARG A 394 -28.63 1.17 -12.11
CA ARG A 394 -28.13 0.60 -10.85
C ARG A 394 -27.57 1.72 -9.97
N ILE A 395 -27.80 1.59 -8.67
CA ILE A 395 -27.32 2.53 -7.68
C ILE A 395 -26.01 2.00 -7.09
N SER A 396 -24.91 2.69 -7.34
CA SER A 396 -23.65 2.55 -6.58
C SER A 396 -23.69 3.44 -5.34
N TYR A 397 -22.91 3.09 -4.32
CA TYR A 397 -22.82 3.87 -3.10
C TYR A 397 -21.37 4.29 -2.88
N GLU A 398 -21.13 5.60 -2.89
CA GLU A 398 -19.87 6.18 -2.46
C GLU A 398 -19.96 6.47 -0.96
N ALA A 399 -19.03 5.91 -0.17
CA ALA A 399 -19.03 6.08 1.29
C ALA A 399 -17.65 6.49 1.78
N GLU A 400 -17.61 7.16 2.93
CA GLU A 400 -16.37 7.55 3.61
C GLU A 400 -15.56 6.34 4.08
N SER A 401 -16.23 5.22 4.32
CA SER A 401 -15.57 3.99 4.75
C SER A 401 -16.21 2.76 4.09
N PRO A 402 -15.39 1.73 3.77
CA PRO A 402 -15.85 0.56 3.02
C PRO A 402 -16.84 -0.32 3.81
N ASP A 403 -16.82 -0.25 5.14
CA ASP A 403 -17.79 -0.90 6.01
C ASP A 403 -19.19 -0.28 5.89
N GLU A 404 -19.29 1.04 5.80
CA GLU A 404 -20.55 1.73 5.52
C GLU A 404 -21.10 1.36 4.15
N ALA A 405 -20.26 1.36 3.12
CA ALA A 405 -20.64 0.90 1.79
C ALA A 405 -21.22 -0.53 1.83
N ALA A 406 -20.53 -1.45 2.52
CA ALA A 406 -21.00 -2.83 2.66
C ALA A 406 -22.37 -2.94 3.37
N PHE A 407 -22.62 -2.11 4.39
CA PHE A 407 -23.93 -2.09 5.07
C PHE A 407 -25.06 -1.56 4.18
N VAL A 408 -24.81 -0.49 3.41
CA VAL A 408 -25.84 0.09 2.53
C VAL A 408 -26.12 -0.85 1.36
N VAL A 409 -25.08 -1.47 0.79
CA VAL A 409 -25.25 -2.52 -0.22
C VAL A 409 -26.04 -3.70 0.35
N ALA A 410 -25.73 -4.16 1.57
CA ALA A 410 -26.48 -5.23 2.21
C ALA A 410 -27.95 -4.87 2.44
N ALA A 411 -28.24 -3.63 2.86
CA ALA A 411 -29.60 -3.16 3.00
C ALA A 411 -30.35 -3.19 1.66
N ARG A 412 -29.72 -2.73 0.57
CA ARG A 412 -30.28 -2.78 -0.79
C ARG A 412 -30.63 -4.20 -1.22
N GLU A 413 -29.69 -5.14 -1.07
CA GLU A 413 -29.89 -6.55 -1.44
C GLU A 413 -30.98 -7.25 -0.60
N LEU A 414 -31.27 -6.74 0.60
CA LEU A 414 -32.35 -7.21 1.47
C LEU A 414 -33.67 -6.46 1.28
N GLY A 415 -33.75 -5.59 0.26
CA GLY A 415 -34.98 -4.90 -0.15
C GLY A 415 -35.18 -3.51 0.48
N PHE A 416 -34.14 -2.93 1.08
CA PHE A 416 -34.11 -1.57 1.62
C PHE A 416 -33.15 -0.73 0.79
N GLU A 417 -33.65 -0.24 -0.34
CA GLU A 417 -32.89 0.45 -1.36
C GLU A 417 -32.87 1.96 -1.09
N PHE A 418 -31.79 2.43 -0.49
CA PHE A 418 -31.47 3.85 -0.38
C PHE A 418 -31.13 4.41 -1.76
N TYR A 419 -31.75 5.53 -2.16
CA TYR A 419 -31.59 6.05 -3.53
C TYR A 419 -31.37 7.56 -3.60
N GLU A 420 -31.67 8.32 -2.54
CA GLU A 420 -31.52 9.78 -2.57
C GLU A 420 -31.24 10.33 -1.16
N ARG A 421 -30.27 11.23 -1.07
CA ARG A 421 -29.95 12.00 0.13
C ARG A 421 -29.75 13.46 -0.22
N THR A 422 -30.39 14.32 0.55
CA THR A 422 -30.15 15.76 0.56
C THR A 422 -29.70 16.19 1.96
N GLN A 423 -29.28 17.44 2.14
CA GLN A 423 -28.93 17.98 3.47
C GLN A 423 -30.10 17.90 4.48
N THR A 424 -31.35 17.81 4.00
CA THR A 424 -32.55 17.87 4.86
C THR A 424 -33.44 16.63 4.74
N SER A 425 -33.12 15.69 3.86
CA SER A 425 -33.93 14.49 3.66
C SER A 425 -33.11 13.26 3.26
N ILE A 426 -33.60 12.09 3.66
CA ILE A 426 -33.12 10.78 3.24
C ILE A 426 -34.31 10.01 2.69
N SER A 427 -34.20 9.48 1.48
CA SER A 427 -35.27 8.72 0.84
C SER A 427 -34.80 7.33 0.43
N LEU A 428 -35.66 6.34 0.68
CA LEU A 428 -35.41 4.94 0.37
C LEU A 428 -36.68 4.21 -0.06
N TYR A 429 -36.51 3.10 -0.77
CA TYR A 429 -37.56 2.13 -1.00
C TYR A 429 -37.42 0.97 -0.01
N GLU A 430 -38.50 0.59 0.65
CA GLU A 430 -38.54 -0.58 1.53
C GLU A 430 -39.80 -1.40 1.27
N PHE A 431 -39.80 -2.67 1.68
CA PHE A 431 -41.02 -3.47 1.75
C PHE A 431 -41.74 -3.21 3.07
N ASP A 432 -43.02 -2.89 2.99
CA ASP A 432 -43.90 -2.84 4.15
C ASP A 432 -44.19 -4.25 4.68
N LEU A 433 -44.73 -4.36 5.90
CA LEU A 433 -45.14 -5.65 6.49
C LEU A 433 -46.20 -6.39 5.65
N SER A 434 -46.86 -5.66 4.75
CA SER A 434 -47.79 -6.18 3.75
C SER A 434 -47.13 -6.71 2.46
N GLY A 435 -45.79 -6.67 2.36
CA GLY A 435 -45.02 -7.14 1.21
C GLY A 435 -44.99 -6.18 0.02
N LYS A 436 -45.57 -4.97 0.15
CA LYS A 436 -45.58 -3.96 -0.91
C LYS A 436 -44.34 -3.08 -0.83
N LYS A 437 -43.66 -2.85 -1.97
CA LYS A 437 -42.58 -1.86 -2.09
C LYS A 437 -43.17 -0.46 -1.91
N VAL A 438 -42.73 0.27 -0.91
CA VAL A 438 -43.17 1.64 -0.58
C VAL A 438 -41.96 2.57 -0.57
N LYS A 439 -42.18 3.80 -1.06
CA LYS A 439 -41.21 4.89 -0.94
C LYS A 439 -41.42 5.54 0.42
N ARG A 440 -40.33 5.73 1.18
CA ARG A 440 -40.34 6.48 2.44
C ARG A 440 -39.34 7.61 2.37
N SER A 441 -39.76 8.79 2.81
CA SER A 441 -38.87 9.93 3.00
C SER A 441 -38.78 10.32 4.47
N TYR A 442 -37.57 10.54 4.95
CA TYR A 442 -37.29 10.99 6.30
C TYR A 442 -36.69 12.39 6.24
N LYS A 443 -37.18 13.29 7.09
CA LYS A 443 -36.55 14.60 7.26
C LYS A 443 -35.34 14.44 8.18
N LEU A 444 -34.16 14.79 7.66
CA LEU A 444 -32.90 14.76 8.37
C LEU A 444 -32.80 16.01 9.26
N LEU A 445 -32.67 15.79 10.57
CA LEU A 445 -32.57 16.88 11.55
C LEU A 445 -31.13 17.12 11.99
N ASN A 446 -30.38 16.04 12.23
CA ASN A 446 -28.97 16.15 12.59
C ASN A 446 -28.22 14.83 12.33
N ILE A 447 -26.93 14.93 12.03
CA ILE A 447 -26.01 13.80 11.93
C ILE A 447 -24.91 14.02 12.96
N LEU A 448 -24.74 13.04 13.83
CA LEU A 448 -23.64 12.98 14.76
C LEU A 448 -22.60 12.02 14.19
N GLU A 449 -21.69 12.55 13.38
CA GLU A 449 -20.68 11.83 12.62
C GLU A 449 -19.85 10.85 13.46
N PHE A 450 -19.26 9.87 12.77
CA PHE A 450 -18.32 8.97 13.40
C PHE A 450 -17.04 9.73 13.79
N SER A 451 -16.47 9.39 14.94
CA SER A 451 -15.12 9.83 15.31
C SER A 451 -14.42 8.73 16.08
N SER A 452 -13.10 8.66 15.96
CA SER A 452 -12.27 7.67 16.66
C SER A 452 -12.41 7.74 18.19
N SER A 453 -12.75 8.91 18.73
CA SER A 453 -13.05 9.12 20.15
C SER A 453 -14.41 8.57 20.56
N ARG A 454 -15.46 8.77 19.75
CA ARG A 454 -16.83 8.31 20.05
C ARG A 454 -17.08 6.84 19.71
N LYS A 455 -16.41 6.33 18.67
CA LYS A 455 -16.57 4.97 18.12
C LYS A 455 -18.02 4.58 17.77
N ARG A 456 -18.84 5.58 17.46
CA ARG A 456 -20.25 5.45 17.07
C ARG A 456 -20.69 6.65 16.24
N MET A 457 -21.67 6.41 15.39
CA MET A 457 -22.37 7.39 14.57
C MET A 457 -23.85 7.39 14.97
N SER A 458 -24.51 8.54 14.89
CA SER A 458 -25.95 8.61 15.12
C SER A 458 -26.61 9.58 14.16
N VAL A 459 -27.87 9.30 13.81
CA VAL A 459 -28.68 10.14 12.93
C VAL A 459 -30.01 10.42 13.60
N ILE A 460 -30.42 11.70 13.59
CA ILE A 460 -31.69 12.18 14.14
C ILE A 460 -32.60 12.54 12.98
N LEU A 461 -33.76 11.90 12.93
CA LEU A 461 -34.69 11.95 11.81
C LEU A 461 -36.10 12.24 12.29
N GLN A 462 -36.93 12.75 11.40
CA GLN A 462 -38.38 12.82 11.57
C GLN A 462 -39.03 12.01 10.44
N ASN A 463 -39.92 11.07 10.80
CA ASN A 463 -40.68 10.31 9.81
C ASN A 463 -41.85 11.13 9.25
N GLU A 464 -42.53 10.61 8.22
CA GLU A 464 -43.70 11.26 7.59
C GLU A 464 -44.87 11.48 8.57
N GLU A 465 -44.94 10.71 9.65
CA GLU A 465 -45.95 10.84 10.72
C GLU A 465 -45.57 11.91 11.77
N GLY A 466 -44.42 12.58 11.61
CA GLY A 466 -43.93 13.62 12.52
C GLY A 466 -43.17 13.11 13.75
N LYS A 467 -42.99 11.79 13.91
CA LYS A 467 -42.26 11.16 15.02
C LYS A 467 -40.75 11.29 14.84
N LEU A 468 -40.08 11.70 15.91
CA LEU A 468 -38.63 11.77 16.00
C LEU A 468 -38.02 10.38 16.23
N LEU A 469 -36.97 10.06 15.47
CA LEU A 469 -36.23 8.81 15.53
C LEU A 469 -34.73 9.13 15.72
N LEU A 470 -34.10 8.47 16.67
CA LEU A 470 -32.65 8.46 16.85
C LEU A 470 -32.14 7.06 16.49
N LEU A 471 -31.33 6.97 15.45
CA LEU A 471 -30.66 5.73 15.04
C LEU A 471 -29.18 5.85 15.38
N CYS A 472 -28.60 4.80 15.94
CA CYS A 472 -27.21 4.78 16.36
C CYS A 472 -26.56 3.46 15.95
N LYS A 473 -25.37 3.54 15.35
CA LYS A 473 -24.50 2.40 15.07
C LYS A 473 -23.11 2.67 15.63
N GLY A 474 -22.41 1.63 16.06
CA GLY A 474 -21.07 1.78 16.60
C GLY A 474 -20.51 0.48 17.14
N ALA A 475 -19.33 0.56 17.76
CA ALA A 475 -18.70 -0.58 18.39
C ALA A 475 -19.56 -1.14 19.54
N ASP A 476 -19.60 -2.47 19.64
CA ASP A 476 -20.34 -3.26 20.63
C ASP A 476 -20.33 -2.65 22.05
N ARG A 477 -19.14 -2.37 22.59
CA ARG A 477 -18.94 -1.87 23.95
C ARG A 477 -19.48 -0.44 24.14
N PHE A 478 -19.60 0.35 23.07
CA PHE A 478 -20.00 1.76 23.12
C PHE A 478 -21.50 1.97 22.88
N VAL A 479 -22.19 0.94 22.40
CA VAL A 479 -23.64 0.92 22.18
C VAL A 479 -24.37 0.18 23.30
N ILE A 480 -23.80 -0.93 23.79
CA ILE A 480 -24.42 -1.79 24.82
C ILE A 480 -24.29 -1.17 26.23
N ARG A 481 -23.33 -0.27 26.43
CA ARG A 481 -23.00 0.35 27.72
C ARG A 481 -23.54 1.76 27.80
#